data_AF-A0A4Y8P7P8-F1
#
_entry.id   AF-A0A4Y8P7P8-F1
#
_cell.length_a   1.000
_cell.length_b   1.000
_cell.length_c   1.000
_cell.angle_alpha   90.00
_cell.angle_beta   90.00
_cell.angle_gamma   90.00
#
_symmetry.space_group_name_H-M   'P 1'
#
loop_
_entity.id
_entity.type
_entity.pdbx_description
1 polymer ?
#
loop_
_entity_poly.entity_id
_entity_poly.type
_entity_poly.pdbx_seq_one_letter_code
_entity_poly.pdbx_strand_id
1 'polypeptide(L)'
;MSSFQKYFFLFFLPIIAFCCSDFWNPGAFLYAQGEWKIVDQPWAWVFPRDHGAHPEFKTEWWYFTGNLYGENREPFGFQWTLFRQGIFSSPPQKISKWGLRDIYFAHFALSDIRKKKFYAYERADRGALELAGVLEGSMGGWIRGWELRTIDNTKDKFHIHAKEGEIAIDLNLEACKPPVLHGENGLSKKADQKGCASYYYSFTRLMTNGSIRISNKEWLVHGTSWFDHEFTTNSLGNNEVGWDWFAIQLDTNEELMLYCLRTKEGVFDSNSGGTWVGKNNVRILKKEDFSVERTAFWKSPHTKATYPASWKIKLFDPPIEITVTPKMTSQELVLHQLGFLAYWEGAVSVEGKKEGMPVHGEGYVELTGYASPLQEAFGYSLQTQTEPQ
;
A
#
# COMPACT_ATOMS: atom_id res chain seq x y z
N MET A 1 88.13 -37.55 -41.09
CA MET A 1 88.37 -36.24 -40.47
C MET A 1 87.00 -35.69 -40.08
N SER A 2 86.48 -36.12 -38.94
CA SER A 2 86.58 -35.50 -37.59
C SER A 2 85.37 -34.60 -37.35
N SER A 3 84.35 -35.11 -36.66
CA SER A 3 84.06 -34.92 -35.21
C SER A 3 83.02 -33.79 -35.04
N PHE A 4 81.75 -34.00 -34.68
CA PHE A 4 81.17 -34.67 -33.50
C PHE A 4 81.67 -34.09 -32.15
N GLN A 5 80.80 -33.35 -31.44
CA GLN A 5 80.51 -33.35 -29.97
C GLN A 5 79.83 -32.01 -29.61
N LYS A 6 78.54 -31.95 -29.22
CA LYS A 6 77.87 -32.39 -27.96
C LYS A 6 78.41 -31.68 -26.71
N TYR A 7 77.52 -30.95 -26.00
CA TYR A 7 77.06 -31.16 -24.60
C TYR A 7 75.87 -30.19 -24.40
N PHE A 8 74.60 -30.62 -24.36
CA PHE A 8 73.88 -31.36 -23.32
C PHE A 8 73.97 -30.73 -21.93
N PHE A 9 72.91 -30.03 -21.52
CA PHE A 9 72.44 -30.00 -20.14
C PHE A 9 71.03 -30.60 -20.12
N LEU A 10 70.97 -31.82 -19.59
CA LEU A 10 69.77 -32.55 -19.20
C LEU A 10 69.64 -32.34 -17.69
N PHE A 11 68.52 -31.81 -17.18
CA PHE A 11 68.05 -32.19 -15.84
C PHE A 11 66.52 -32.07 -15.78
N PHE A 12 65.89 -33.24 -15.80
CA PHE A 12 64.66 -33.66 -15.12
C PHE A 12 63.36 -32.84 -15.26
N LEU A 13 62.41 -33.43 -16.00
CA LEU A 13 60.98 -33.41 -15.67
C LEU A 13 60.72 -34.34 -14.47
N PRO A 14 59.70 -34.02 -13.64
CA PRO A 14 58.56 -34.94 -13.65
C PRO A 14 57.23 -34.24 -13.88
N ILE A 15 56.40 -35.00 -14.58
CA ILE A 15 54.97 -34.85 -14.76
C ILE A 15 54.29 -34.77 -13.38
N ILE A 16 53.47 -33.73 -13.16
CA ILE A 16 52.33 -33.82 -12.25
C ILE A 16 51.10 -33.43 -13.08
N ALA A 17 50.36 -34.45 -13.48
CA ALA A 17 48.95 -34.34 -13.78
C ALA A 17 48.21 -34.10 -12.46
N PHE A 18 47.39 -33.06 -12.39
CA PHE A 18 46.22 -33.07 -11.53
C PHE A 18 44.98 -32.68 -12.33
N CYS A 19 44.02 -33.58 -12.27
CA CYS A 19 42.76 -33.59 -12.98
C CYS A 19 41.82 -32.47 -12.52
N CYS A 20 40.99 -32.08 -13.50
CA CYS A 20 39.55 -31.83 -13.43
C CYS A 20 38.98 -30.76 -12.49
N SER A 21 38.10 -29.98 -13.14
CA SER A 21 36.86 -29.40 -12.63
C SER A 21 36.98 -28.47 -11.43
N ASP A 22 36.96 -27.17 -11.71
CA ASP A 22 35.97 -26.30 -11.08
C ASP A 22 35.62 -25.10 -11.99
N PHE A 23 34.40 -25.21 -12.53
CA PHE A 23 33.40 -24.17 -12.74
C PHE A 23 33.82 -22.81 -13.34
N TRP A 24 33.36 -22.62 -14.58
CA TRP A 24 32.43 -21.54 -14.95
C TRP A 24 32.07 -20.64 -13.75
N ASN A 25 32.48 -19.38 -13.76
CA ASN A 25 31.99 -18.39 -12.82
C ASN A 25 30.89 -17.53 -13.48
N PRO A 26 29.63 -17.99 -13.56
CA PRO A 26 28.49 -17.14 -13.85
C PRO A 26 28.05 -16.47 -12.54
N GLY A 27 28.90 -15.65 -11.93
CA GLY A 27 28.69 -15.20 -10.55
C GLY A 27 29.09 -13.76 -10.23
N ALA A 28 29.64 -13.01 -11.18
CA ALA A 28 29.91 -11.59 -10.97
C ALA A 28 28.68 -10.72 -11.31
N PHE A 29 27.52 -11.05 -10.72
CA PHE A 29 26.51 -10.02 -10.51
C PHE A 29 27.05 -9.12 -9.38
N LEU A 30 27.40 -7.89 -9.75
CA LEU A 30 27.70 -6.82 -8.82
C LEU A 30 26.48 -6.59 -7.92
N TYR A 31 26.41 -7.29 -6.79
CA TYR A 31 25.48 -6.97 -5.71
C TYR A 31 25.87 -5.58 -5.19
N ALA A 32 25.02 -4.59 -5.43
CA ALA A 32 25.14 -3.31 -4.76
C ALA A 32 24.93 -3.55 -3.25
N GLN A 33 26.01 -3.45 -2.46
CA GLN A 33 25.98 -3.56 -1.02
C GLN A 33 25.38 -2.30 -0.38
N GLY A 34 24.05 -2.28 -0.31
CA GLY A 34 23.32 -1.43 0.63
C GLY A 34 22.09 -2.22 1.10
N GLU A 35 21.81 -2.22 2.39
CA GLU A 35 20.52 -2.73 2.89
C GLU A 35 19.52 -1.57 2.91
N TRP A 36 18.24 -1.89 2.66
CA TRP A 36 17.15 -0.92 2.86
C TRP A 36 17.08 -0.53 4.34
N LYS A 37 16.74 0.73 4.65
CA LYS A 37 16.45 1.11 6.04
C LYS A 37 15.24 0.35 6.54
N ILE A 38 15.26 -0.05 7.82
CA ILE A 38 14.10 -0.62 8.51
C ILE A 38 13.41 0.43 9.36
N VAL A 39 12.17 0.17 9.75
CA VAL A 39 11.39 1.05 10.62
C VAL A 39 11.56 0.57 12.07
N ASP A 40 12.55 1.13 12.77
CA ASP A 40 12.88 0.73 14.15
C ASP A 40 13.23 1.90 15.09
N GLN A 41 13.07 3.15 14.63
CA GLN A 41 13.35 4.38 15.39
C GLN A 41 12.26 5.44 15.10
N PRO A 42 12.16 6.52 15.88
CA PRO A 42 11.27 7.64 15.53
C PRO A 42 11.69 8.34 14.21
N TRP A 43 10.70 8.82 13.45
CA TRP A 43 10.93 9.64 12.25
C TRP A 43 10.68 11.11 12.52
N ALA A 44 11.58 11.97 12.04
CA ALA A 44 11.43 13.42 12.15
C ALA A 44 10.59 13.96 10.99
N TRP A 45 9.26 13.95 11.19
CA TRP A 45 8.29 14.36 10.17
C TRP A 45 8.43 15.84 9.78
N VAL A 46 8.50 16.11 8.47
CA VAL A 46 8.53 17.44 7.88
C VAL A 46 7.63 17.47 6.66
N PHE A 47 6.62 18.33 6.67
CA PHE A 47 5.72 18.54 5.54
C PHE A 47 6.01 19.88 4.85
N PRO A 48 6.11 19.93 3.50
CA PRO A 48 5.65 18.93 2.55
C PRO A 48 6.66 17.83 2.16
N ARG A 49 7.87 17.81 2.72
CA ARG A 49 8.93 16.84 2.33
C ARG A 49 8.42 15.40 2.34
N ASP A 50 7.78 14.99 3.44
CA ASP A 50 7.29 13.62 3.67
C ASP A 50 5.92 13.35 3.00
N HIS A 51 5.46 14.24 2.12
CA HIS A 51 4.47 13.89 1.11
C HIS A 51 5.08 13.16 -0.09
N GLY A 52 6.36 13.40 -0.36
CA GLY A 52 7.11 12.72 -1.40
C GLY A 52 7.65 11.37 -0.97
N ALA A 53 8.35 10.73 -1.89
CA ALA A 53 8.89 9.39 -1.72
C ALA A 53 10.07 9.33 -0.74
N HIS A 54 10.21 8.17 -0.10
CA HIS A 54 11.26 7.82 0.85
C HIS A 54 12.09 6.65 0.28
N PRO A 55 13.01 6.94 -0.66
CA PRO A 55 13.73 5.93 -1.43
C PRO A 55 14.65 5.05 -0.59
N GLU A 56 14.93 5.37 0.68
CA GLU A 56 15.69 4.49 1.58
C GLU A 56 14.91 3.25 2.08
N PHE A 57 13.58 3.21 1.93
CA PHE A 57 12.74 2.08 2.33
C PHE A 57 12.41 1.21 1.13
N LYS A 58 12.03 -0.04 1.36
CA LYS A 58 11.77 -0.99 0.27
C LYS A 58 10.39 -0.79 -0.38
N THR A 59 9.35 -0.50 0.41
CA THR A 59 7.96 -0.45 -0.03
C THR A 59 7.34 0.85 0.44
N GLU A 60 6.53 1.47 -0.42
CA GLU A 60 5.88 2.74 -0.14
C GLU A 60 4.60 2.88 -0.96
N TRP A 61 3.58 3.51 -0.40
CA TRP A 61 2.32 3.71 -1.11
C TRP A 61 1.59 5.00 -0.77
N TRP A 62 0.88 5.51 -1.77
CA TRP A 62 -0.06 6.62 -1.73
C TRP A 62 -1.44 6.07 -2.02
N TYR A 63 -2.34 6.12 -1.05
CA TYR A 63 -3.64 5.47 -1.14
C TYR A 63 -4.75 6.47 -0.85
N PHE A 64 -5.57 6.74 -1.86
CA PHE A 64 -6.73 7.61 -1.76
C PHE A 64 -8.00 6.77 -1.87
N THR A 65 -8.94 7.03 -0.97
CA THR A 65 -10.30 6.50 -1.04
C THR A 65 -11.29 7.63 -0.85
N GLY A 66 -12.48 7.53 -1.45
CA GLY A 66 -13.46 8.58 -1.23
C GLY A 66 -14.88 8.22 -1.62
N ASN A 67 -15.80 8.97 -1.01
CA ASN A 67 -17.23 8.89 -1.25
C ASN A 67 -17.65 10.18 -1.95
N LEU A 68 -18.20 10.03 -3.16
CA LEU A 68 -18.56 11.13 -4.06
C LEU A 68 -20.05 11.13 -4.36
N TYR A 69 -20.56 12.32 -4.65
CA TYR A 69 -21.95 12.57 -4.95
C TYR A 69 -22.08 13.41 -6.22
N GLY A 70 -22.84 12.90 -7.19
CA GLY A 70 -23.28 13.69 -8.34
C GLY A 70 -24.24 14.81 -7.94
N GLU A 71 -24.52 15.73 -8.86
CA GLU A 71 -25.44 16.87 -8.64
C GLU A 71 -26.84 16.43 -8.16
N ASN A 72 -27.35 15.28 -8.60
CA ASN A 72 -28.62 14.71 -8.15
C ASN A 72 -28.41 13.67 -7.03
N ARG A 73 -27.34 13.82 -6.24
CA ARG A 73 -26.94 12.95 -5.13
C ARG A 73 -26.70 11.50 -5.55
N GLU A 74 -26.12 11.26 -6.73
CA GLU A 74 -25.66 9.94 -7.14
C GLU A 74 -24.49 9.48 -6.27
N PRO A 75 -24.62 8.41 -5.45
CA PRO A 75 -23.49 7.92 -4.69
C PRO A 75 -22.49 7.17 -5.59
N PHE A 76 -21.22 7.53 -5.46
CA PHE A 76 -20.08 6.84 -6.03
C PHE A 76 -19.03 6.61 -4.95
N GLY A 77 -18.28 5.52 -5.09
CA GLY A 77 -17.03 5.31 -4.36
C GLY A 77 -15.86 5.35 -5.33
N PHE A 78 -14.70 5.84 -4.94
CA PHE A 78 -13.48 5.64 -5.72
C PHE A 78 -12.31 5.24 -4.83
N GLN A 79 -11.34 4.55 -5.42
CA GLN A 79 -10.01 4.42 -4.86
C GLN A 79 -8.96 4.65 -5.94
N TRP A 80 -7.83 5.22 -5.53
CA TRP A 80 -6.63 5.35 -6.36
C TRP A 80 -5.43 5.04 -5.48
N THR A 81 -4.62 4.07 -5.90
CA THR A 81 -3.42 3.67 -5.17
C THR A 81 -2.23 3.64 -6.10
N LEU A 82 -1.10 4.16 -5.63
CA LEU A 82 0.21 4.01 -6.26
C LEU A 82 1.18 3.40 -5.24
N PHE A 83 1.86 2.35 -5.63
CA PHE A 83 2.91 1.67 -4.90
C PHE A 83 4.26 1.88 -5.59
N ARG A 84 5.31 2.07 -4.80
CA ARG A 84 6.69 1.86 -5.20
C ARG A 84 7.23 0.64 -4.45
N GLN A 85 7.78 -0.30 -5.21
CA GLN A 85 8.46 -1.48 -4.69
C GLN A 85 9.91 -1.49 -5.16
N GLY A 86 10.84 -1.31 -4.23
CA GLY A 86 12.27 -1.45 -4.47
C GLY A 86 12.66 -2.89 -4.75
N ILE A 87 13.40 -3.07 -5.84
CA ILE A 87 14.06 -4.33 -6.26
C ILE A 87 15.53 -4.32 -5.83
N PHE A 88 16.20 -3.18 -6.00
CA PHE A 88 17.59 -2.97 -5.57
C PHE A 88 17.69 -1.71 -4.72
N SER A 89 18.37 -1.81 -3.58
CA SER A 89 18.56 -0.71 -2.62
C SER A 89 19.35 0.47 -3.20
N SER A 90 20.14 0.21 -4.24
CA SER A 90 20.88 1.21 -5.00
C SER A 90 20.64 1.04 -6.49
N PRO A 91 20.64 2.14 -7.28
CA PRO A 91 20.60 2.05 -8.73
C PRO A 91 21.72 1.16 -9.26
N PRO A 92 21.49 0.36 -10.32
CA PRO A 92 22.55 -0.43 -10.92
C PRO A 92 23.69 0.47 -11.42
N GLN A 93 24.94 0.03 -11.22
CA GLN A 93 26.16 0.81 -11.56
C GLN A 93 26.24 1.25 -13.03
N LYS A 94 25.50 0.59 -13.94
CA LYS A 94 25.36 1.00 -15.34
C LYS A 94 24.03 1.72 -15.55
N ILE A 95 24.11 2.99 -15.89
CA ILE A 95 22.97 3.87 -16.18
C ILE A 95 22.42 3.54 -17.58
N SER A 96 21.65 2.46 -17.68
CA SER A 96 20.74 2.27 -18.82
C SER A 96 19.43 2.98 -18.51
N LYS A 97 18.78 3.60 -19.51
CA LYS A 97 17.40 4.09 -19.39
C LYS A 97 16.39 2.97 -19.08
N TRP A 98 16.83 1.70 -19.22
CA TRP A 98 16.08 0.49 -18.88
C TRP A 98 16.53 -0.15 -17.55
N GLY A 99 17.45 0.50 -16.83
CA GLY A 99 17.91 0.05 -15.52
C GLY A 99 16.73 -0.08 -14.57
N LEU A 100 16.76 -1.13 -13.76
CA LEU A 100 15.72 -1.42 -12.79
C LEU A 100 16.26 -1.14 -11.40
N ARG A 101 15.58 -0.27 -10.66
CA ARG A 101 15.76 -0.11 -9.22
C ARG A 101 14.44 -0.38 -8.50
N ASP A 102 13.39 0.26 -8.98
CA ASP A 102 12.04 0.21 -8.45
C ASP A 102 11.07 -0.34 -9.50
N ILE A 103 9.97 -0.94 -9.05
CA ILE A 103 8.78 -1.18 -9.85
C ILE A 103 7.64 -0.39 -9.23
N TYR A 104 6.82 0.20 -10.08
CA TYR A 104 5.63 0.94 -9.72
C TYR A 104 4.40 0.12 -10.08
N PHE A 105 3.44 0.08 -9.16
CA PHE A 105 2.14 -0.54 -9.37
C PHE A 105 1.08 0.46 -9.00
N ALA A 106 0.00 0.51 -9.76
CA ALA A 106 -1.15 1.31 -9.37
C ALA A 106 -2.44 0.57 -9.69
N HIS A 107 -3.45 0.86 -8.90
CA HIS A 107 -4.81 0.50 -9.24
C HIS A 107 -5.75 1.67 -9.01
N PHE A 108 -6.78 1.70 -9.83
CA PHE A 108 -7.79 2.74 -9.84
C PHE A 108 -9.14 2.05 -10.02
N ALA A 109 -10.08 2.35 -9.12
CA ALA A 109 -11.42 1.83 -9.20
C ALA A 109 -12.50 2.88 -8.92
N LEU A 110 -13.67 2.64 -9.50
CA LEU A 110 -14.86 3.46 -9.36
C LEU A 110 -16.08 2.53 -9.13
N SER A 111 -16.81 2.78 -8.06
CA SER A 111 -18.03 2.08 -7.67
C SER A 111 -19.26 2.90 -8.03
N ASP A 112 -20.04 2.45 -9.02
CA ASP A 112 -21.40 2.97 -9.27
C ASP A 112 -22.37 2.26 -8.31
N ILE A 113 -22.63 2.91 -7.17
CA ILE A 113 -23.42 2.33 -6.08
C ILE A 113 -24.87 2.12 -6.50
N ARG A 114 -25.46 3.03 -7.29
CA ARG A 114 -26.85 2.89 -7.76
C ARG A 114 -26.99 1.69 -8.69
N LYS A 115 -26.07 1.51 -9.64
CA LYS A 115 -26.11 0.39 -10.59
C LYS A 115 -25.49 -0.89 -10.05
N LYS A 116 -24.93 -0.85 -8.85
CA LYS A 116 -24.19 -1.96 -8.23
C LYS A 116 -23.11 -2.53 -9.16
N LYS A 117 -22.31 -1.64 -9.78
CA LYS A 117 -21.22 -2.03 -10.69
C LYS A 117 -19.90 -1.45 -10.21
N PHE A 118 -18.90 -2.32 -10.11
CA PHE A 118 -17.53 -1.99 -9.77
C PHE A 118 -16.66 -2.03 -11.02
N TYR A 119 -15.88 -0.98 -11.23
CA TYR A 119 -14.90 -0.88 -12.31
C TYR A 119 -13.53 -0.75 -11.67
N ALA A 120 -12.59 -1.63 -11.99
CA ALA A 120 -11.24 -1.58 -11.46
C ALA A 120 -10.23 -1.90 -12.56
N TYR A 121 -9.12 -1.17 -12.53
CA TYR A 121 -8.02 -1.34 -13.45
C TYR A 121 -6.70 -1.25 -12.70
N GLU A 122 -5.67 -1.88 -13.25
CA GLU A 122 -4.32 -1.89 -12.69
C GLU A 122 -3.28 -1.55 -13.75
N ARG A 123 -2.12 -1.08 -13.29
CA ARG A 123 -0.92 -0.86 -14.12
C ARG A 123 0.33 -1.24 -13.34
N ALA A 124 1.29 -1.84 -14.02
CA ALA A 124 2.64 -2.04 -13.54
C ALA A 124 3.64 -1.45 -14.55
N ASP A 125 4.67 -0.76 -14.05
CA ASP A 125 5.77 -0.27 -14.88
C ASP A 125 7.07 -0.18 -14.07
N ARG A 126 8.20 -0.30 -14.73
CA ARG A 126 9.54 -0.17 -14.10
C ARG A 126 10.07 1.26 -14.07
N GLY A 127 9.28 2.23 -14.55
CA GLY A 127 9.65 3.65 -14.60
C GLY A 127 10.65 4.01 -15.69
N ALA A 128 10.98 3.07 -16.59
CA ALA A 128 11.88 3.34 -17.72
C ALA A 128 11.28 4.43 -18.62
N LEU A 129 12.12 5.33 -19.12
CA LEU A 129 11.70 6.45 -19.98
C LEU A 129 10.63 7.34 -19.34
N GLU A 130 10.65 7.50 -18.01
CA GLU A 130 9.70 8.34 -17.26
C GLU A 130 8.23 7.89 -17.42
N LEU A 131 8.00 6.62 -17.77
CA LEU A 131 6.64 6.07 -17.90
C LEU A 131 5.94 5.87 -16.56
N ALA A 132 6.69 5.80 -15.47
CA ALA A 132 6.19 5.81 -14.11
C ALA A 132 7.23 6.41 -13.16
N GLY A 133 6.76 6.96 -12.05
CA GLY A 133 7.63 7.59 -11.08
C GLY A 133 6.86 8.19 -9.91
N VAL A 134 7.63 8.69 -8.95
CA VAL A 134 7.16 9.40 -7.75
C VAL A 134 8.06 10.60 -7.54
N LEU A 135 7.54 11.66 -6.94
CA LEU A 135 8.31 12.84 -6.58
C LEU A 135 8.90 12.69 -5.18
N GLU A 136 10.13 13.14 -5.00
CA GLU A 136 10.72 13.36 -3.68
C GLU A 136 10.40 14.78 -3.20
N GLY A 137 10.25 14.98 -1.89
CA GLY A 137 10.09 16.29 -1.27
C GLY A 137 8.71 16.96 -1.43
N SER A 138 7.78 16.39 -2.21
CA SER A 138 6.40 16.87 -2.35
C SER A 138 5.48 15.75 -2.84
N MET A 139 4.16 15.92 -2.68
CA MET A 139 3.17 14.96 -3.16
C MET A 139 3.19 14.88 -4.69
N GLY A 140 3.50 13.71 -5.23
CA GLY A 140 3.27 13.44 -6.64
C GLY A 140 3.78 12.09 -7.12
N GLY A 141 3.13 11.56 -8.14
CA GLY A 141 3.48 10.30 -8.75
C GLY A 141 2.63 10.01 -9.98
N TRP A 142 3.15 9.19 -10.87
CA TRP A 142 2.47 8.88 -12.12
C TRP A 142 2.77 7.48 -12.61
N ILE A 143 1.86 6.97 -13.44
CA ILE A 143 2.05 5.74 -14.20
C ILE A 143 1.21 5.80 -15.48
N ARG A 144 1.91 6.00 -16.60
CA ARG A 144 1.36 5.99 -17.97
C ARG A 144 0.17 6.94 -18.17
N GLY A 145 0.18 8.10 -17.52
CA GLY A 145 -0.88 9.12 -17.61
C GLY A 145 -1.95 9.05 -16.51
N TRP A 146 -1.89 8.07 -15.60
CA TRP A 146 -2.51 8.25 -14.28
C TRP A 146 -1.57 9.08 -13.42
N GLU A 147 -2.10 10.07 -12.73
CA GLU A 147 -1.29 11.09 -12.08
C GLU A 147 -1.91 11.52 -10.74
N LEU A 148 -1.03 11.68 -9.76
CA LEU A 148 -1.23 12.43 -8.54
C LEU A 148 -0.23 13.59 -8.56
N ARG A 149 -0.68 14.80 -8.27
CA ARG A 149 0.21 15.96 -8.12
C ARG A 149 -0.30 16.95 -7.08
N THR A 150 0.61 17.76 -6.58
CA THR A 150 0.27 18.93 -5.77
C THR A 150 -0.33 20.05 -6.61
N ILE A 151 -1.30 20.79 -6.07
CA ILE A 151 -1.84 22.02 -6.67
C ILE A 151 -1.14 23.23 -6.04
N ASP A 152 -0.71 24.17 -6.87
CA ASP A 152 -0.09 25.46 -6.49
C ASP A 152 1.10 25.32 -5.51
N ASN A 153 1.81 24.18 -5.55
CA ASN A 153 2.90 23.84 -4.61
C ASN A 153 2.50 23.96 -3.13
N THR A 154 1.22 23.77 -2.83
CA THR A 154 0.69 23.75 -1.45
C THR A 154 1.03 22.44 -0.75
N LYS A 155 0.82 22.35 0.57
CA LYS A 155 1.02 21.10 1.32
C LYS A 155 -0.27 20.30 1.53
N ASP A 156 -1.39 20.83 1.09
CA ASP A 156 -2.73 20.36 1.45
C ASP A 156 -3.70 20.29 0.27
N LYS A 157 -3.29 20.68 -0.95
CA LYS A 157 -4.12 20.58 -2.16
C LYS A 157 -3.49 19.66 -3.20
N PHE A 158 -4.28 18.72 -3.67
CA PHE A 158 -3.85 17.66 -4.58
C PHE A 158 -4.81 17.53 -5.75
N HIS A 159 -4.29 17.04 -6.87
CA HIS A 159 -5.06 16.70 -8.06
C HIS A 159 -4.79 15.24 -8.40
N ILE A 160 -5.86 14.48 -8.64
CA ILE A 160 -5.80 13.12 -9.15
C ILE A 160 -6.50 13.08 -10.50
N HIS A 161 -5.81 12.54 -11.50
CA HIS A 161 -6.35 12.26 -12.81
C HIS A 161 -6.04 10.82 -13.21
N ALA A 162 -7.08 10.07 -13.57
CA ALA A 162 -6.92 8.73 -14.12
C ALA A 162 -8.04 8.42 -15.13
N LYS A 163 -7.67 7.79 -16.24
CA LYS A 163 -8.60 7.33 -17.28
C LYS A 163 -8.20 5.94 -17.73
N GLU A 164 -9.16 5.03 -17.73
CA GLU A 164 -8.96 3.66 -18.21
C GLU A 164 -10.28 3.01 -18.60
N GLY A 165 -10.26 2.31 -19.74
CA GLY A 165 -11.47 1.70 -20.32
C GLY A 165 -12.65 2.67 -20.33
N GLU A 166 -13.74 2.27 -19.66
CA GLU A 166 -14.97 3.06 -19.61
C GLU A 166 -14.94 4.21 -18.59
N ILE A 167 -14.00 4.25 -17.64
CA ILE A 167 -14.04 5.19 -16.52
C ILE A 167 -12.98 6.28 -16.60
N ALA A 168 -13.25 7.42 -15.96
CA ALA A 168 -12.24 8.41 -15.62
C ALA A 168 -12.60 9.15 -14.32
N ILE A 169 -11.57 9.67 -13.65
CA ILE A 169 -11.67 10.64 -12.55
C ILE A 169 -10.75 11.82 -12.87
N ASP A 170 -11.21 13.03 -12.55
CA ASP A 170 -10.43 14.27 -12.53
C ASP A 170 -10.89 15.04 -11.29
N LEU A 171 -10.10 14.95 -10.22
CA LEU A 171 -10.51 15.34 -8.87
C LEU A 171 -9.48 16.28 -8.24
N ASN A 172 -9.97 17.39 -7.70
CA ASN A 172 -9.24 18.26 -6.79
C ASN A 172 -9.59 17.87 -5.35
N LEU A 173 -8.57 17.73 -4.51
CA LEU A 173 -8.68 17.34 -3.12
C LEU A 173 -7.99 18.40 -2.24
N GLU A 174 -8.67 18.88 -1.20
CA GLU A 174 -8.13 19.85 -0.25
C GLU A 174 -8.29 19.33 1.18
N ALA A 175 -7.17 19.15 1.90
CA ALA A 175 -7.18 18.65 3.26
C ALA A 175 -7.84 19.66 4.22
N CYS A 176 -8.83 19.20 4.97
CA CYS A 176 -9.56 20.02 5.95
C CYS A 176 -8.90 20.03 7.33
N LYS A 177 -7.95 19.12 7.54
CA LYS A 177 -7.31 18.84 8.83
C LYS A 177 -5.80 18.65 8.61
N PRO A 178 -4.96 18.94 9.62
CA PRO A 178 -3.54 18.61 9.57
C PRO A 178 -3.31 17.10 9.33
N PRO A 179 -2.12 16.71 8.83
CA PRO A 179 -1.72 15.31 8.78
C PRO A 179 -1.83 14.64 10.15
N VAL A 180 -2.34 13.42 10.18
CA VAL A 180 -2.47 12.59 11.38
C VAL A 180 -1.42 11.49 11.34
N LEU A 181 -0.46 11.53 12.25
CA LEU A 181 0.55 10.49 12.40
C LEU A 181 -0.05 9.28 13.14
N HIS A 182 0.09 8.09 12.58
CA HIS A 182 -0.43 6.85 13.16
C HIS A 182 0.62 6.13 14.01
N GLY A 183 0.17 5.36 15.00
CA GLY A 183 1.08 4.74 15.96
C GLY A 183 1.89 5.79 16.74
N GLU A 184 3.06 5.40 17.25
CA GLU A 184 3.89 6.28 18.08
C GLU A 184 4.64 7.29 17.20
N ASN A 185 4.08 8.50 17.06
CA ASN A 185 4.63 9.58 16.22
C ASN A 185 4.89 9.14 14.78
N GLY A 186 3.97 8.37 14.19
CA GLY A 186 4.07 7.87 12.83
C GLY A 186 4.64 6.46 12.74
N LEU A 187 5.27 5.93 13.80
CA LEU A 187 5.74 4.55 13.83
C LEU A 187 4.57 3.61 14.19
N SER A 188 4.03 2.94 13.18
CA SER A 188 2.96 1.94 13.31
C SER A 188 3.55 0.54 13.32
N LYS A 189 3.70 -0.05 14.51
CA LYS A 189 4.12 -1.44 14.69
C LYS A 189 3.04 -2.41 14.18
N LYS A 190 3.47 -3.42 13.41
CA LYS A 190 2.59 -4.42 12.79
C LYS A 190 2.86 -5.84 13.29
N ALA A 191 4.06 -6.12 13.80
CA ALA A 191 4.37 -7.39 14.47
C ALA A 191 5.51 -7.21 15.48
N ASP A 192 5.75 -8.22 16.31
CA ASP A 192 6.80 -8.18 17.35
C ASP A 192 8.23 -8.24 16.81
N GLN A 193 8.41 -8.75 15.59
CA GLN A 193 9.72 -8.83 14.96
C GLN A 193 10.27 -7.43 14.68
N LYS A 194 11.58 -7.26 14.90
CA LYS A 194 12.24 -5.98 14.68
C LYS A 194 12.06 -5.50 13.24
N GLY A 195 11.62 -4.25 13.08
CA GLY A 195 11.40 -3.65 11.76
C GLY A 195 10.06 -3.98 11.11
N CYS A 196 9.25 -4.87 11.69
CA CYS A 196 7.86 -5.13 11.25
C CYS A 196 6.94 -3.99 11.70
N ALA A 197 7.17 -2.84 11.08
CA ALA A 197 6.50 -1.59 11.34
C ALA A 197 6.55 -0.73 10.08
N SER A 198 5.74 0.31 10.05
CA SER A 198 5.78 1.30 8.99
C SER A 198 5.77 2.71 9.55
N TYR A 199 6.33 3.65 8.81
CA TYR A 199 6.04 5.05 9.02
C TYR A 199 4.77 5.40 8.27
N TYR A 200 3.80 6.00 8.96
CA TYR A 200 2.44 6.08 8.48
C TYR A 200 1.73 7.35 8.96
N TYR A 201 1.14 8.07 8.01
CA TYR A 201 0.23 9.17 8.31
C TYR A 201 -0.93 9.22 7.31
N SER A 202 -1.96 9.99 7.69
CA SER A 202 -3.13 10.28 6.87
C SER A 202 -3.40 11.76 6.69
N PHE A 203 -4.07 12.11 5.60
CA PHE A 203 -5.08 13.17 5.62
C PHE A 203 -6.45 12.52 5.79
N THR A 204 -7.01 12.63 7.00
CA THR A 204 -8.23 11.90 7.36
C THR A 204 -9.51 12.49 6.77
N ARG A 205 -9.44 13.70 6.21
CA ARG A 205 -10.56 14.36 5.53
C ARG A 205 -10.08 15.36 4.50
N LEU A 206 -10.31 15.05 3.23
CA LEU A 206 -10.10 15.96 2.11
C LEU A 206 -11.45 16.30 1.45
N MET A 207 -11.80 17.59 1.36
CA MET A 207 -12.89 18.01 0.49
C MET A 207 -12.52 17.67 -0.95
N THR A 208 -13.40 16.95 -1.64
CA THR A 208 -13.15 16.49 -3.00
C THR A 208 -14.20 17.06 -3.93
N ASN A 209 -13.76 17.61 -5.06
CA ASN A 209 -14.63 18.10 -6.14
C ASN A 209 -13.98 17.82 -7.50
N GLY A 210 -14.78 17.78 -8.55
CA GLY A 210 -14.29 17.59 -9.91
C GLY A 210 -15.29 16.84 -10.76
N SER A 211 -14.80 15.94 -11.60
CA SER A 211 -15.62 15.13 -12.48
C SER A 211 -15.28 13.64 -12.41
N ILE A 212 -16.29 12.82 -12.66
CA ILE A 212 -16.11 11.41 -13.00
C ILE A 212 -16.82 11.11 -14.30
N ARG A 213 -16.31 10.12 -15.03
CA ARG A 213 -16.95 9.60 -16.25
C ARG A 213 -17.12 8.10 -16.15
N ILE A 214 -18.27 7.60 -16.60
CA ILE A 214 -18.56 6.18 -16.80
C ILE A 214 -19.19 6.02 -18.17
N SER A 215 -18.53 5.27 -19.04
CA SER A 215 -18.83 5.17 -20.47
C SER A 215 -18.88 6.58 -21.09
N ASN A 216 -20.04 7.00 -21.61
CA ASN A 216 -20.23 8.30 -22.27
C ASN A 216 -20.89 9.34 -21.37
N LYS A 217 -21.15 9.03 -20.10
CA LYS A 217 -21.78 9.96 -19.16
C LYS A 217 -20.73 10.50 -18.20
N GLU A 218 -20.78 11.80 -17.98
CA GLU A 218 -19.96 12.53 -17.03
C GLU A 218 -20.85 13.07 -15.91
N TRP A 219 -20.30 13.15 -14.70
CA TRP A 219 -20.93 13.76 -13.55
C TRP A 219 -19.95 14.75 -12.94
N LEU A 220 -20.41 15.97 -12.70
CA LEU A 220 -19.77 16.83 -11.70
C LEU A 220 -20.05 16.24 -10.33
N VAL A 221 -19.00 16.13 -9.52
CA VAL A 221 -19.05 15.46 -8.24
C VAL A 221 -18.47 16.31 -7.12
N HIS A 222 -18.97 16.08 -5.92
CA HIS A 222 -18.42 16.59 -4.68
C HIS A 222 -18.46 15.48 -3.61
N GLY A 223 -17.63 15.58 -2.57
CA GLY A 223 -17.64 14.60 -1.49
C GLY A 223 -16.42 14.74 -0.58
N THR A 224 -16.09 13.64 0.09
CA THR A 224 -14.93 13.57 0.97
C THR A 224 -14.06 12.37 0.62
N SER A 225 -12.75 12.58 0.74
CA SER A 225 -11.75 11.54 0.58
C SER A 225 -10.91 11.38 1.84
N TRP A 226 -10.24 10.24 1.91
CA TRP A 226 -9.19 9.89 2.84
C TRP A 226 -7.91 9.66 2.04
N PHE A 227 -6.77 10.01 2.62
CA PHE A 227 -5.46 9.70 2.08
C PHE A 227 -4.60 9.04 3.14
N ASP A 228 -3.97 7.93 2.76
CA ASP A 228 -2.92 7.24 3.50
C ASP A 228 -1.59 7.35 2.75
N HIS A 229 -0.52 7.59 3.50
CA HIS A 229 0.85 7.43 3.03
C HIS A 229 1.64 6.59 4.02
N GLU A 230 2.16 5.46 3.55
CA GLU A 230 2.92 4.55 4.39
C GLU A 230 4.16 4.02 3.66
N PHE A 231 5.28 3.95 4.39
CA PHE A 231 6.55 3.43 3.87
C PHE A 231 7.25 2.53 4.90
N THR A 232 7.83 1.44 4.40
CA THR A 232 8.41 0.36 5.21
C THR A 232 9.39 -0.52 4.40
N THR A 233 10.13 -1.38 5.10
CA THR A 233 10.88 -2.48 4.50
C THR A 233 10.31 -3.85 4.87
N ASN A 234 9.77 -4.00 6.08
CA ASN A 234 9.11 -5.22 6.56
C ASN A 234 7.72 -4.84 7.07
N SER A 235 6.66 -5.26 6.38
CA SER A 235 5.29 -4.84 6.70
C SER A 235 4.57 -5.81 7.65
N LEU A 236 4.56 -7.10 7.34
CA LEU A 236 3.86 -8.13 8.11
C LEU A 236 4.83 -9.15 8.72
N GLY A 237 4.43 -9.77 9.82
CA GLY A 237 5.13 -10.91 10.40
C GLY A 237 4.79 -12.22 9.69
N ASN A 238 5.32 -13.32 10.23
CA ASN A 238 5.15 -14.65 9.66
C ASN A 238 3.76 -15.25 9.91
N ASN A 239 2.95 -14.64 10.78
CA ASN A 239 1.65 -15.17 11.20
C ASN A 239 0.46 -14.44 10.57
N GLU A 240 0.64 -13.20 10.10
CA GLU A 240 -0.43 -12.30 9.66
C GLU A 240 -0.77 -12.52 8.17
N VAL A 241 -1.85 -13.21 7.83
CA VAL A 241 -2.19 -13.54 6.43
C VAL A 241 -2.75 -12.37 5.61
N GLY A 242 -3.16 -11.29 6.27
CA GLY A 242 -3.77 -10.12 5.66
C GLY A 242 -4.37 -9.20 6.72
N TRP A 243 -5.15 -8.21 6.30
CA TRP A 243 -5.76 -7.25 7.22
C TRP A 243 -7.20 -6.91 6.83
N ASP A 244 -7.92 -6.38 7.82
CA ASP A 244 -9.14 -5.60 7.64
C ASP A 244 -8.79 -4.15 8.04
N TRP A 245 -8.77 -3.24 7.07
CA TRP A 245 -8.47 -1.82 7.28
C TRP A 245 -9.74 -0.98 7.12
N PHE A 246 -9.90 0.03 7.96
CA PHE A 246 -11.07 0.90 8.01
C PHE A 246 -10.62 2.35 8.04
N ALA A 247 -11.16 3.19 7.15
CA ALA A 247 -11.14 4.64 7.28
C ALA A 247 -12.57 5.16 7.35
N ILE A 248 -12.97 5.64 8.53
CA ILE A 248 -14.33 6.08 8.82
C ILE A 248 -14.34 7.57 9.09
N GLN A 249 -15.22 8.27 8.38
CA GLN A 249 -15.50 9.70 8.53
C GLN A 249 -16.91 9.88 9.07
N LEU A 250 -17.03 10.32 10.31
CA LEU A 250 -18.32 10.58 10.96
C LEU A 250 -18.84 11.97 10.57
N ASP A 251 -20.17 12.13 10.61
CA ASP A 251 -20.90 13.38 10.38
C ASP A 251 -20.64 14.43 11.48
N THR A 252 -20.09 14.00 12.62
CA THR A 252 -19.64 14.86 13.72
C THR A 252 -18.29 15.53 13.49
N ASN A 253 -17.71 15.41 12.29
CA ASN A 253 -16.35 15.85 11.94
C ASN A 253 -15.28 15.18 12.80
N GLU A 254 -15.48 13.91 13.09
CA GLU A 254 -14.54 13.02 13.79
C GLU A 254 -14.24 11.83 12.88
N GLU A 255 -13.10 11.18 13.07
CA GLU A 255 -12.68 10.07 12.23
C GLU A 255 -12.10 8.90 13.04
N LEU A 256 -12.21 7.71 12.48
CA LEU A 256 -11.65 6.48 13.04
C LEU A 256 -10.92 5.73 11.94
N MET A 257 -9.61 5.52 12.13
CA MET A 257 -8.84 4.55 11.36
C MET A 257 -8.58 3.32 12.21
N LEU A 258 -8.82 2.13 11.68
CA LEU A 258 -8.44 0.86 12.32
C LEU A 258 -7.72 -0.03 11.32
N TYR A 259 -6.68 -0.70 11.76
CA TYR A 259 -6.05 -1.81 11.03
C TYR A 259 -6.08 -3.06 11.90
N CYS A 260 -6.76 -4.09 11.42
CA CYS A 260 -6.93 -5.34 12.13
C CYS A 260 -6.16 -6.44 11.39
N LEU A 261 -4.99 -6.80 11.91
CA LEU A 261 -4.11 -7.79 11.30
C LEU A 261 -4.65 -9.18 11.60
N ARG A 262 -4.93 -9.97 10.57
CA ARG A 262 -5.55 -11.29 10.72
C ARG A 262 -4.47 -12.36 10.73
N THR A 263 -4.47 -13.22 11.74
CA THR A 263 -3.55 -14.36 11.80
C THR A 263 -4.04 -15.52 10.92
N LYS A 264 -3.20 -16.55 10.75
CA LYS A 264 -3.58 -17.81 10.07
C LYS A 264 -4.79 -18.50 10.70
N GLU A 265 -4.98 -18.32 12.01
CA GLU A 265 -6.13 -18.84 12.77
C GLU A 265 -7.41 -18.01 12.56
N GLY A 266 -7.33 -16.89 11.85
CA GLY A 266 -8.46 -16.03 11.50
C GLY A 266 -8.85 -15.00 12.56
N VAL A 267 -8.16 -14.98 13.70
CA VAL A 267 -8.31 -13.98 14.77
C VAL A 267 -7.49 -12.72 14.46
N PHE A 268 -7.80 -11.62 15.17
CA PHE A 268 -7.00 -10.40 15.06
C PHE A 268 -5.81 -10.44 16.02
N ASP A 269 -4.63 -10.13 15.49
CA ASP A 269 -3.37 -10.05 16.23
C ASP A 269 -3.38 -8.90 17.25
N SER A 270 -2.59 -9.04 18.32
CA SER A 270 -2.45 -8.02 19.37
C SER A 270 -1.81 -6.72 18.88
N ASN A 271 -1.04 -6.76 17.79
CA ASN A 271 -0.48 -5.58 17.13
C ASN A 271 -1.50 -4.83 16.26
N SER A 272 -2.74 -5.31 16.15
CA SER A 272 -3.84 -4.53 15.56
C SER A 272 -4.04 -3.24 16.35
N GLY A 273 -4.42 -2.18 15.65
CA GLY A 273 -4.48 -0.85 16.24
C GLY A 273 -5.30 0.12 15.42
N GLY A 274 -5.10 1.40 15.69
CA GLY A 274 -5.76 2.44 14.94
C GLY A 274 -5.50 3.83 15.48
N THR A 275 -6.33 4.77 15.06
CA THR A 275 -6.27 6.16 15.51
C THR A 275 -7.67 6.74 15.52
N TRP A 276 -8.03 7.30 16.67
CA TRP A 276 -9.20 8.15 16.81
C TRP A 276 -8.80 9.60 16.59
N VAL A 277 -9.50 10.30 15.70
CA VAL A 277 -9.34 11.73 15.43
C VAL A 277 -10.60 12.42 15.92
N GLY A 278 -10.53 12.90 17.16
CA GLY A 278 -11.57 13.72 17.75
C GLY A 278 -11.52 15.16 17.23
N LYS A 279 -12.46 15.98 17.70
CA LYS A 279 -12.54 17.40 17.28
C LYS A 279 -11.28 18.21 17.62
N ASN A 280 -10.65 17.90 18.76
CA ASN A 280 -9.53 18.67 19.31
C ASN A 280 -8.33 17.80 19.70
N ASN A 281 -8.39 16.48 19.46
CA ASN A 281 -7.35 15.55 19.89
C ASN A 281 -7.21 14.38 18.91
N VAL A 282 -6.02 13.81 18.88
CA VAL A 282 -5.72 12.56 18.20
C VAL A 282 -5.30 11.55 19.27
N ARG A 283 -5.89 10.36 19.25
CA ARG A 283 -5.59 9.27 20.18
C ARG A 283 -5.19 8.01 19.42
N ILE A 284 -4.02 7.49 19.73
CA ILE A 284 -3.56 6.19 19.24
C ILE A 284 -4.37 5.10 19.92
N LEU A 285 -4.81 4.12 19.15
CA LEU A 285 -5.61 2.99 19.62
C LEU A 285 -4.79 1.71 19.56
N LYS A 286 -4.83 0.93 20.63
CA LYS A 286 -4.33 -0.44 20.70
C LYS A 286 -5.48 -1.44 20.58
N LYS A 287 -5.17 -2.71 20.38
CA LYS A 287 -6.17 -3.78 20.20
C LYS A 287 -7.20 -3.84 21.34
N GLU A 288 -6.79 -3.52 22.57
CA GLU A 288 -7.61 -3.50 23.78
C GLU A 288 -8.56 -2.30 23.87
N ASP A 289 -8.37 -1.25 23.07
CA ASP A 289 -9.23 -0.06 23.06
C ASP A 289 -10.54 -0.28 22.30
N PHE A 290 -10.60 -1.32 21.45
CA PHE A 290 -11.71 -1.53 20.53
C PHE A 290 -12.02 -3.00 20.24
N SER A 291 -13.22 -3.23 19.72
CA SER A 291 -13.63 -4.52 19.16
C SER A 291 -14.20 -4.35 17.76
N VAL A 292 -13.92 -5.32 16.90
CA VAL A 292 -14.48 -5.43 15.55
C VAL A 292 -15.07 -6.83 15.42
N GLU A 293 -16.39 -6.90 15.27
CA GLU A 293 -17.12 -8.13 15.04
C GLU A 293 -17.60 -8.17 13.59
N ARG A 294 -17.26 -9.23 12.86
CA ARG A 294 -17.73 -9.46 11.48
C ARG A 294 -19.14 -10.08 11.54
N THR A 295 -20.16 -9.36 11.10
CA THR A 295 -21.57 -9.73 11.31
C THR A 295 -22.30 -10.23 10.06
N ALA A 296 -21.73 -10.01 8.87
CA ALA A 296 -22.23 -10.58 7.62
C ALA A 296 -21.06 -10.86 6.66
N PHE A 297 -21.31 -11.66 5.62
CA PHE A 297 -20.29 -12.09 4.67
C PHE A 297 -20.81 -12.10 3.23
N TRP A 298 -19.92 -11.84 2.28
CA TRP A 298 -20.16 -11.95 0.84
C TRP A 298 -19.13 -12.90 0.23
N LYS A 299 -19.59 -13.83 -0.62
CA LYS A 299 -18.72 -14.75 -1.33
C LYS A 299 -18.48 -14.25 -2.75
N SER A 300 -17.22 -14.06 -3.10
CA SER A 300 -16.85 -13.62 -4.45
C SER A 300 -17.23 -14.67 -5.49
N PRO A 301 -17.91 -14.28 -6.59
CA PRO A 301 -18.10 -15.17 -7.73
C PRO A 301 -16.81 -15.42 -8.52
N HIS A 302 -15.79 -14.56 -8.39
CA HIS A 302 -14.54 -14.62 -9.14
C HIS A 302 -13.49 -15.49 -8.44
N THR A 303 -13.11 -15.13 -7.22
CA THR A 303 -12.04 -15.81 -6.46
C THR A 303 -12.56 -16.92 -5.54
N LYS A 304 -13.88 -16.96 -5.31
CA LYS A 304 -14.56 -17.82 -4.31
C LYS A 304 -14.22 -17.51 -2.85
N ALA A 305 -13.42 -16.47 -2.60
CA ALA A 305 -13.13 -15.98 -1.27
C ALA A 305 -14.41 -15.49 -0.57
N THR A 306 -14.44 -15.61 0.77
CA THR A 306 -15.53 -15.11 1.60
C THR A 306 -15.04 -13.90 2.37
N TYR A 307 -15.54 -12.72 2.01
CA TYR A 307 -15.20 -11.44 2.64
C TYR A 307 -16.26 -11.07 3.68
N PRO A 308 -15.88 -10.53 4.84
CA PRO A 308 -16.81 -9.81 5.69
C PRO A 308 -17.47 -8.66 4.91
N ALA A 309 -18.77 -8.49 5.12
CA ALA A 309 -19.59 -7.52 4.42
C ALA A 309 -20.55 -6.80 5.38
N SER A 310 -20.20 -6.78 6.67
CA SER A 310 -20.80 -5.96 7.72
C SER A 310 -19.95 -6.13 8.97
N TRP A 311 -19.73 -5.03 9.70
CA TRP A 311 -18.94 -5.03 10.92
C TRP A 311 -19.66 -4.25 12.01
N LYS A 312 -19.58 -4.75 13.23
CA LYS A 312 -19.93 -4.01 14.43
C LYS A 312 -18.64 -3.60 15.12
N ILE A 313 -18.41 -2.29 15.22
CA ILE A 313 -17.20 -1.71 15.80
C ILE A 313 -17.58 -1.01 17.10
N LYS A 314 -16.84 -1.30 18.18
CA LYS A 314 -16.94 -0.57 19.44
C LYS A 314 -15.61 0.02 19.83
N LEU A 315 -15.62 1.29 20.22
CA LEU A 315 -14.51 1.98 20.89
C LEU A 315 -14.91 2.24 22.33
N PHE A 316 -14.00 2.01 23.28
CA PHE A 316 -14.32 2.20 24.70
C PHE A 316 -14.16 3.65 25.17
N ASP A 317 -13.26 4.42 24.55
CA ASP A 317 -13.01 5.83 24.88
C ASP A 317 -12.65 6.69 23.64
N PRO A 318 -13.52 7.61 23.18
CA PRO A 318 -14.87 7.81 23.66
C PRO A 318 -15.76 6.58 23.36
N PRO A 319 -16.83 6.34 24.13
CA PRO A 319 -17.72 5.22 23.91
C PRO A 319 -18.49 5.41 22.59
N ILE A 320 -18.17 4.56 21.62
CA ILE A 320 -18.80 4.52 20.30
C ILE A 320 -19.21 3.08 20.00
N GLU A 321 -20.40 2.91 19.46
CA GLU A 321 -20.88 1.66 18.89
C GLU A 321 -21.49 1.94 17.52
N ILE A 322 -20.81 1.48 16.47
CA ILE A 322 -21.20 1.71 15.08
C ILE A 322 -21.29 0.40 14.31
N THR A 323 -22.20 0.37 13.35
CA THR A 323 -22.29 -0.65 12.32
C THR A 323 -21.75 -0.07 11.02
N VAL A 324 -20.83 -0.79 10.41
CA VAL A 324 -20.23 -0.45 9.12
C VAL A 324 -20.76 -1.45 8.10
N THR A 325 -21.37 -0.95 7.03
CA THR A 325 -21.96 -1.79 5.97
C THR A 325 -21.47 -1.34 4.60
N PRO A 326 -21.11 -2.26 3.69
CA PRO A 326 -20.80 -1.92 2.31
C PRO A 326 -21.99 -1.24 1.63
N LYS A 327 -21.73 -0.13 0.94
CA LYS A 327 -22.72 0.48 0.04
C LYS A 327 -23.07 -0.46 -1.13
N MET A 328 -22.13 -1.36 -1.46
CA MET A 328 -22.27 -2.46 -2.39
C MET A 328 -21.35 -3.61 -1.96
N THR A 329 -21.81 -4.86 -2.06
CA THR A 329 -21.01 -6.03 -1.62
C THR A 329 -19.94 -6.47 -2.62
N SER A 330 -20.16 -6.28 -3.93
CA SER A 330 -19.22 -6.72 -4.98
C SER A 330 -18.20 -5.64 -5.32
N GLN A 331 -17.25 -5.39 -4.42
CA GLN A 331 -16.16 -4.41 -4.58
C GLN A 331 -14.77 -5.10 -4.55
N GLU A 332 -14.69 -6.32 -5.09
CA GLU A 332 -13.43 -7.06 -5.22
C GLU A 332 -12.69 -6.65 -6.51
N LEU A 333 -11.39 -6.39 -6.39
CA LEU A 333 -10.46 -6.31 -7.51
C LEU A 333 -9.42 -7.43 -7.40
N VAL A 334 -9.09 -8.02 -8.56
CA VAL A 334 -8.03 -9.02 -8.69
C VAL A 334 -6.92 -8.41 -9.54
N LEU A 335 -5.74 -8.25 -8.94
CA LEU A 335 -4.56 -7.69 -9.56
C LEU A 335 -3.80 -8.79 -10.32
N HIS A 336 -4.04 -8.90 -11.61
CA HIS A 336 -3.44 -9.91 -12.48
C HIS A 336 -1.95 -9.66 -12.70
N GLN A 337 -1.52 -8.39 -12.77
CA GLN A 337 -0.10 -8.04 -12.93
C GLN A 337 0.72 -8.26 -11.66
N LEU A 338 0.06 -8.45 -10.51
CA LEU A 338 0.63 -8.75 -9.20
C LEU A 338 0.30 -10.18 -8.74
N GLY A 339 0.34 -11.15 -9.65
CA GLY A 339 0.22 -12.56 -9.28
C GLY A 339 -1.18 -12.96 -8.79
N PHE A 340 -2.22 -12.31 -9.30
CA PHE A 340 -3.64 -12.56 -8.96
C PHE A 340 -3.99 -12.23 -7.50
N LEU A 341 -3.30 -11.28 -6.91
CA LEU A 341 -3.64 -10.80 -5.59
C LEU A 341 -5.04 -10.16 -5.58
N ALA A 342 -5.89 -10.59 -4.66
CA ALA A 342 -7.25 -10.09 -4.54
C ALA A 342 -7.41 -9.17 -3.33
N TYR A 343 -7.96 -7.99 -3.60
CA TYR A 343 -8.39 -7.01 -2.61
C TYR A 343 -9.90 -6.88 -2.67
N TRP A 344 -10.52 -6.60 -1.53
CA TRP A 344 -11.85 -6.02 -1.51
C TRP A 344 -11.72 -4.57 -1.04
N GLU A 345 -12.12 -3.62 -1.88
CA GLU A 345 -11.88 -2.18 -1.72
C GLU A 345 -13.21 -1.44 -1.79
N GLY A 346 -13.88 -1.33 -0.65
CA GLY A 346 -15.29 -0.98 -0.67
C GLY A 346 -15.66 0.29 0.07
N ALA A 347 -16.42 1.15 -0.62
CA ALA A 347 -17.14 2.23 0.00
C ALA A 347 -18.18 1.68 1.00
N VAL A 348 -18.19 2.23 2.21
CA VAL A 348 -19.08 1.81 3.30
C VAL A 348 -19.91 2.97 3.84
N SER A 349 -21.08 2.63 4.39
CA SER A 349 -21.92 3.49 5.21
C SER A 349 -21.77 3.11 6.68
N VAL A 350 -21.88 4.10 7.55
CA VAL A 350 -21.72 3.96 8.99
C VAL A 350 -22.95 4.54 9.69
N GLU A 351 -23.49 3.79 10.63
CA GLU A 351 -24.58 4.22 11.50
C GLU A 351 -24.35 3.69 12.92
N GLY A 352 -24.78 4.43 13.94
CA GLY A 352 -24.66 3.95 15.30
C GLY A 352 -24.85 5.05 16.33
N LYS A 353 -24.12 4.93 17.44
CA LYS A 353 -24.18 5.89 18.54
C LYS A 353 -22.80 6.22 19.09
N LYS A 354 -22.61 7.48 19.46
CA LYS A 354 -21.49 7.97 20.27
C LYS A 354 -22.06 8.60 21.54
N GLU A 355 -21.63 8.11 22.70
CA GLU A 355 -22.13 8.59 24.01
C GLU A 355 -23.68 8.56 24.10
N GLY A 356 -24.30 7.55 23.45
CA GLY A 356 -25.75 7.39 23.38
C GLY A 356 -26.47 8.23 22.31
N MET A 357 -25.79 9.20 21.69
CA MET A 357 -26.34 10.04 20.62
C MET A 357 -26.16 9.40 19.23
N PRO A 358 -27.15 9.45 18.34
CA PRO A 358 -27.01 8.94 16.97
C PRO A 358 -25.83 9.60 16.23
N VAL A 359 -25.07 8.78 15.50
CA VAL A 359 -24.00 9.23 14.62
C VAL A 359 -24.09 8.47 13.31
N HIS A 360 -23.82 9.15 12.20
CA HIS A 360 -23.70 8.54 10.88
C HIS A 360 -22.33 8.86 10.31
N GLY A 361 -21.98 8.17 9.23
CA GLY A 361 -20.73 8.43 8.54
C GLY A 361 -20.60 7.59 7.30
N GLU A 362 -19.47 7.78 6.65
CA GLU A 362 -19.09 7.05 5.46
C GLU A 362 -17.61 6.71 5.55
N GLY A 363 -17.15 5.82 4.70
CA GLY A 363 -15.75 5.44 4.73
C GLY A 363 -15.38 4.51 3.61
N TYR A 364 -14.22 3.90 3.80
CA TYR A 364 -13.74 2.78 3.01
C TYR A 364 -13.26 1.66 3.92
N VAL A 365 -13.39 0.44 3.41
CA VAL A 365 -12.81 -0.75 4.02
C VAL A 365 -12.00 -1.49 2.97
N GLU A 366 -10.75 -1.79 3.31
CA GLU A 366 -9.86 -2.62 2.51
C GLU A 366 -9.70 -3.97 3.21
N LEU A 367 -9.89 -5.06 2.46
CA LEU A 367 -9.72 -6.42 2.96
C LEU A 367 -8.73 -7.17 2.09
N THR A 368 -7.68 -7.69 2.71
CA THR A 368 -6.64 -8.47 2.05
C THR A 368 -6.51 -9.86 2.67
N GLY A 369 -5.90 -10.79 1.94
CA GLY A 369 -5.57 -12.11 2.47
C GLY A 369 -6.73 -13.11 2.52
N TYR A 370 -7.89 -12.80 1.95
CA TYR A 370 -9.10 -13.66 2.00
C TYR A 370 -9.15 -14.68 0.86
N ALA A 371 -8.60 -14.35 -0.31
CA ALA A 371 -8.46 -15.29 -1.42
C ALA A 371 -7.19 -16.15 -1.28
N SER A 372 -6.09 -15.54 -0.86
CA SER A 372 -4.81 -16.18 -0.56
C SER A 372 -4.02 -15.30 0.42
N PRO A 373 -3.16 -15.87 1.29
CA PRO A 373 -2.32 -15.07 2.19
C PRO A 373 -1.43 -14.07 1.44
N LEU A 374 -1.24 -12.88 2.00
CA LEU A 374 -0.40 -11.84 1.39
C LEU A 374 1.07 -12.23 1.26
N GLN A 375 1.60 -13.04 2.18
CA GLN A 375 2.99 -13.50 2.10
C GLN A 375 3.27 -14.31 0.83
N GLU A 376 2.27 -15.06 0.36
CA GLU A 376 2.39 -15.88 -0.85
C GLU A 376 2.40 -15.03 -2.13
N ALA A 377 1.76 -13.86 -2.12
CA ALA A 377 1.64 -12.98 -3.28
C ALA A 377 2.84 -12.02 -3.45
N PHE A 378 3.40 -11.50 -2.36
CA PHE A 378 4.43 -10.45 -2.41
C PHE A 378 5.83 -10.90 -2.00
N GLY A 379 6.01 -12.16 -1.61
CA GLY A 379 7.31 -12.63 -1.10
C GLY A 379 7.74 -11.89 0.18
N TYR A 380 6.78 -11.41 0.98
CA TYR A 380 7.03 -10.81 2.31
C TYR A 380 7.59 -11.81 3.34
N SER A 381 7.95 -13.03 2.94
CA SER A 381 8.71 -13.91 3.81
C SER A 381 10.02 -13.24 4.16
N LEU A 382 10.25 -12.99 5.46
CA LEU A 382 11.58 -12.76 6.00
C LEU A 382 12.52 -13.74 5.31
N GLN A 383 13.53 -13.23 4.60
CA GLN A 383 14.69 -14.06 4.32
C GLN A 383 15.23 -14.41 5.69
N THR A 384 14.97 -15.64 6.13
CA THR A 384 15.73 -16.21 7.25
C THR A 384 17.18 -16.06 6.83
N GLN A 385 17.93 -15.19 7.51
CA GLN A 385 19.37 -15.30 7.53
C GLN A 385 19.65 -16.68 8.11
N THR A 386 19.75 -17.69 7.24
CA THR A 386 20.43 -18.92 7.61
C THR A 386 21.86 -18.50 7.86
N GLU A 387 22.25 -18.44 9.13
CA GLU A 387 23.66 -18.42 9.49
C GLU A 387 24.34 -19.55 8.70
N PRO A 388 25.47 -19.27 8.01
CA PRO A 388 26.22 -20.33 7.38
C PRO A 388 26.72 -21.27 8.48
N GLN A 389 26.31 -22.54 8.40
CA GLN A 389 26.91 -23.62 9.18
C GLN A 389 28.36 -23.86 8.77
#